data_AF-A0A6V8NBX7-F1
#
_entry.id   AF-A0A6V8NBX7-F1
#
_cell.length_a   1.000
_cell.length_b   1.000
_cell.length_c   1.000
_cell.angle_alpha   90.00
_cell.angle_beta   90.00
_cell.angle_gamma   90.00
#
_symmetry.space_group_name_H-M   'P 1'
#
loop_
_entity.id
_entity.type
_entity.pdbx_description
1 polymer ?
#
loop_
_entity_poly.entity_id
_entity_poly.type
_entity_poly.pdbx_seq_one_letter_code
_entity_poly.pdbx_strand_id
1 'polypeptide(L)'
;MFVIGERQMEAMGKAMMERFVTITLDFIKMNFPEWSRNQTDDVLTVFVRTMITFSQEHGIRQEIGIQKLIAYKILFHYDIPLSPQLASILTKADMTEESKLEYFLRQFEDLSPLIKLTLEDVLDKWP
;
A
#
# COMPACT_ATOMS: atom_id res chain seq x y z
N MET A 1 -18.07 -1.07 -33.40
CA MET A 1 -18.13 -0.08 -32.31
C MET A 1 -18.66 -0.80 -31.08
N PHE A 2 -17.79 -1.14 -30.12
CA PHE A 2 -18.21 -1.81 -28.88
C PHE A 2 -18.60 -0.73 -27.87
N VAL A 3 -19.90 -0.59 -27.63
CA VAL A 3 -20.41 0.28 -26.55
C VAL A 3 -20.39 -0.55 -25.28
N ILE A 4 -19.32 -0.40 -24.49
CA ILE A 4 -19.24 -1.00 -23.15
C ILE A 4 -20.26 -0.25 -22.28
N GLY A 5 -21.26 -0.97 -21.77
CA GLY A 5 -22.27 -0.38 -20.88
C GLY A 5 -21.72 -0.14 -19.48
N GLU A 6 -22.29 0.82 -18.73
CA GLU A 6 -21.86 1.18 -17.36
C GLU A 6 -21.73 -0.03 -16.43
N ARG A 7 -22.67 -0.99 -16.51
CA ARG A 7 -22.63 -2.24 -15.73
C ARG A 7 -21.40 -3.10 -16.02
N GLN A 8 -20.91 -3.10 -17.26
CA GLN A 8 -19.69 -3.83 -17.64
C GLN A 8 -18.45 -3.13 -17.11
N MET A 9 -18.42 -1.79 -17.11
CA MET A 9 -17.32 -1.03 -16.50
C MET A 9 -17.26 -1.24 -14.98
N GLU A 10 -18.41 -1.23 -14.29
CA GLU A 10 -18.47 -1.52 -12.84
C GLU A 10 -18.03 -2.95 -12.51
N ALA A 11 -18.49 -3.94 -13.29
CA ALA A 11 -18.10 -5.33 -13.10
C ALA A 11 -16.60 -5.54 -13.34
N MET A 12 -16.03 -4.89 -14.37
CA MET A 12 -14.59 -4.91 -14.63
C MET A 12 -13.80 -4.21 -13.51
N GLY A 13 -14.30 -3.09 -13.00
CA GLY A 13 -13.69 -2.38 -11.86
C GLY A 13 -13.64 -3.25 -10.60
N LYS A 14 -14.74 -3.94 -10.27
CA LYS A 14 -14.79 -4.88 -9.15
C LYS A 14 -13.83 -6.05 -9.35
N ALA A 15 -13.83 -6.67 -10.54
CA ALA A 15 -12.95 -7.79 -10.82
C ALA A 15 -11.45 -7.41 -10.73
N MET A 16 -11.09 -6.22 -11.22
CA MET A 16 -9.73 -5.69 -11.08
C MET A 16 -9.36 -5.43 -9.62
N MET A 17 -10.26 -4.84 -8.84
CA MET A 17 -10.05 -4.60 -7.41
C MET A 17 -9.83 -5.91 -6.64
N GLU A 18 -10.67 -6.92 -6.85
CA GLU A 18 -10.53 -8.22 -6.18
C GLU A 18 -9.23 -8.93 -6.57
N ARG A 19 -8.82 -8.81 -7.84
CA ARG A 19 -7.52 -9.31 -8.30
C ARG A 19 -6.38 -8.59 -7.60
N PHE A 20 -6.44 -7.27 -7.47
CA PHE A 20 -5.41 -6.50 -6.81
C PHE A 20 -5.31 -6.83 -5.32
N VAL A 21 -6.45 -6.99 -4.64
CA VAL A 21 -6.50 -7.45 -3.23
C VAL A 21 -5.79 -8.81 -3.11
N THR A 22 -6.09 -9.75 -4.01
CA THR A 22 -5.48 -11.09 -3.99
C THR A 22 -3.95 -11.01 -4.16
N ILE A 23 -3.47 -10.29 -5.17
CA ILE A 23 -2.03 -10.09 -5.42
C ILE A 23 -1.35 -9.44 -4.21
N THR A 24 -2.02 -8.48 -3.57
CA THR A 24 -1.48 -7.77 -2.40
C THR A 24 -1.44 -8.65 -1.16
N LEU A 25 -2.42 -9.54 -0.98
CA LEU A 25 -2.39 -10.54 0.09
C LEU A 25 -1.20 -11.50 -0.08
N ASP A 26 -0.97 -11.98 -1.30
CA ASP A 26 0.18 -12.84 -1.61
C ASP A 26 1.50 -12.11 -1.36
N PHE A 27 1.60 -10.84 -1.78
CA PHE A 27 2.74 -9.99 -1.47
C PHE A 27 2.99 -9.88 0.03
N ILE A 28 1.95 -9.65 0.85
CA ILE A 28 2.08 -9.56 2.31
C ILE A 28 2.54 -10.89 2.91
N LYS A 29 1.92 -12.00 2.53
CA LYS A 29 2.24 -13.33 3.07
C LYS A 29 3.66 -13.76 2.72
N MET A 30 4.14 -13.40 1.53
CA MET A 30 5.48 -13.73 1.06
C MET A 30 6.56 -12.86 1.72
N ASN A 31 6.32 -11.57 1.88
CA ASN A 31 7.34 -10.62 2.38
C ASN A 31 7.29 -10.39 3.90
N PHE A 32 6.14 -10.62 4.53
CA PHE A 32 5.93 -10.44 5.96
C PHE A 32 5.29 -11.70 6.60
N PRO A 33 5.92 -12.88 6.49
CA PRO A 33 5.36 -14.14 6.97
C PRO A 33 5.12 -14.15 8.49
N GLU A 34 6.02 -13.55 9.28
CA GLU A 34 5.87 -13.49 10.74
C GLU A 34 4.71 -12.58 11.17
N TRP A 35 4.53 -11.44 10.47
CA TRP A 35 3.43 -10.52 10.74
C TRP A 35 2.08 -11.11 10.31
N SER A 36 2.03 -11.78 9.16
CA SER A 36 0.80 -12.35 8.60
C SER A 36 0.37 -13.66 9.26
N ARG A 37 1.30 -14.47 9.80
CA ARG A 37 0.99 -15.76 10.46
C ARG A 37 -0.04 -15.63 11.60
N ASN A 38 -0.03 -14.49 12.29
CA ASN A 38 -0.91 -14.25 13.43
C ASN A 38 -2.26 -13.60 13.04
N GLN A 39 -2.57 -13.51 11.75
CA GLN A 39 -3.78 -12.87 11.23
C GLN A 39 -4.60 -13.85 10.40
N THR A 40 -5.93 -13.73 10.50
CA THR A 40 -6.84 -14.48 9.62
C THR A 40 -6.90 -13.83 8.24
N ASP A 41 -7.30 -14.61 7.23
CA ASP A 41 -7.47 -14.10 5.86
C ASP A 41 -8.48 -12.95 5.79
N ASP A 42 -9.53 -12.98 6.61
CA ASP A 42 -10.50 -11.90 6.73
C ASP A 42 -9.85 -10.61 7.26
N VAL A 43 -9.00 -10.71 8.29
CA VAL A 43 -8.30 -9.55 8.86
C VAL A 43 -7.32 -8.96 7.85
N LEU A 44 -6.54 -9.81 7.16
CA LEU A 44 -5.63 -9.36 6.12
C LEU A 44 -6.37 -8.68 4.96
N THR A 45 -7.52 -9.22 4.57
CA THR A 45 -8.36 -8.65 3.50
C THR A 45 -8.90 -7.28 3.90
N VAL A 46 -9.42 -7.14 5.12
CA VAL A 46 -9.88 -5.86 5.66
C VAL A 46 -8.73 -4.85 5.72
N PHE A 47 -7.55 -5.28 6.17
CA PHE A 47 -6.35 -4.46 6.20
C PHE A 47 -5.97 -3.95 4.81
N VAL A 48 -5.87 -4.83 3.81
CA VAL A 48 -5.54 -4.45 2.42
C VAL A 48 -6.57 -3.46 1.87
N ARG A 49 -7.86 -3.72 2.03
CA ARG A 49 -8.91 -2.80 1.56
C ARG A 49 -8.84 -1.43 2.25
N THR A 50 -8.56 -1.41 3.56
CA THR A 50 -8.37 -0.17 4.31
C THR A 50 -7.20 0.62 3.75
N MET A 51 -6.09 -0.06 3.44
CA MET A 51 -4.91 0.57 2.87
C MET A 51 -5.12 1.08 1.44
N ILE A 52 -5.94 0.40 0.63
CA ILE A 52 -6.35 0.87 -0.70
C ILE A 52 -7.21 2.13 -0.59
N THR A 53 -8.19 2.16 0.31
CA THR A 53 -9.01 3.35 0.51
C THR A 53 -8.15 4.52 1.00
N PHE A 54 -7.31 4.27 1.99
CA PHE A 54 -6.38 5.25 2.54
C PHE A 54 -5.44 5.82 1.46
N SER A 55 -4.86 4.97 0.62
CA SER A 55 -3.94 5.40 -0.44
C SER A 55 -4.66 6.29 -1.47
N GLN A 56 -5.88 5.92 -1.86
CA GLN A 56 -6.70 6.68 -2.81
C GLN A 56 -7.05 8.07 -2.29
N GLU A 57 -7.42 8.18 -1.01
CA GLU A 57 -7.70 9.47 -0.34
C GLU A 57 -6.49 10.41 -0.35
N HIS A 58 -5.28 9.85 -0.33
CA HIS A 58 -4.03 10.60 -0.36
C HIS A 58 -3.42 10.72 -1.76
N GLY A 59 -4.16 10.32 -2.81
CA GLY A 59 -3.71 10.46 -4.20
C GLY A 59 -2.60 9.50 -4.62
N ILE A 60 -2.43 8.39 -3.90
CA ILE A 60 -1.54 7.28 -4.22
C ILE A 60 -2.38 6.20 -4.90
N ARG A 61 -2.15 6.01 -6.20
CA ARG A 61 -3.04 5.22 -7.08
C ARG A 61 -2.35 4.06 -7.77
N GLN A 62 -1.02 4.07 -7.88
CA GLN A 62 -0.31 2.98 -8.54
C GLN A 62 -0.22 1.79 -7.57
N GLU A 63 -0.43 0.59 -8.10
CA GLU A 63 -0.38 -0.66 -7.31
C GLU A 63 0.89 -0.77 -6.47
N ILE A 64 2.03 -0.43 -7.06
CA ILE A 64 3.34 -0.42 -6.39
C ILE A 64 3.39 0.57 -5.21
N GLY A 65 2.76 1.74 -5.34
CA GLY A 65 2.76 2.74 -4.27
C GLY A 65 1.86 2.34 -3.11
N ILE A 66 0.74 1.68 -3.39
CA ILE A 66 -0.14 1.10 -2.36
C ILE A 66 0.61 -0.01 -1.60
N GLN A 67 1.29 -0.91 -2.32
CA GLN A 67 2.10 -1.97 -1.71
C GLN A 67 3.24 -1.40 -0.86
N LYS A 68 3.90 -0.33 -1.30
CA LYS A 68 4.91 0.40 -0.50
C LYS A 68 4.29 0.96 0.80
N LEU A 69 3.15 1.62 0.73
CA LEU A 69 2.46 2.12 1.94
C LEU A 69 2.06 1.01 2.90
N ILE A 70 1.64 -0.14 2.38
CA ILE A 70 1.35 -1.34 3.17
C ILE A 70 2.61 -1.85 3.88
N ALA A 71 3.71 -2.00 3.15
CA ALA A 71 4.99 -2.40 3.72
C ALA A 71 5.41 -1.42 4.84
N TYR A 72 5.31 -0.11 4.59
CA TYR A 72 5.59 0.92 5.60
C TYR A 72 4.67 0.81 6.82
N LYS A 73 3.39 0.48 6.63
CA LYS A 73 2.43 0.31 7.74
C LYS A 73 2.79 -0.89 8.61
N ILE A 74 3.24 -1.98 7.98
CA ILE A 74 3.68 -3.19 8.69
C ILE A 74 4.99 -2.93 9.43
N LEU A 75 5.95 -2.24 8.82
CA LEU A 75 7.28 -2.02 9.38
C LEU A 75 7.33 -0.91 10.44
N PHE A 76 6.63 0.20 10.22
CA PHE A 76 6.72 1.40 11.07
C PHE A 76 5.51 1.58 11.97
N HIS A 77 4.45 0.79 11.78
CA HIS A 77 3.23 0.87 12.57
C HIS A 77 2.59 2.27 12.64
N TYR A 78 2.82 3.15 11.64
CA TYR A 78 2.31 4.52 11.66
C TYR A 78 0.78 4.59 11.79
N ASP A 79 0.24 5.61 12.46
CA ASP A 79 -1.19 5.72 12.72
C ASP A 79 -2.03 6.05 11.47
N ILE A 80 -3.27 5.56 11.45
CA ILE A 80 -4.29 5.95 10.47
C ILE A 80 -5.52 6.41 11.26
N PRO A 81 -5.99 7.67 11.11
CA PRO A 81 -5.51 8.67 10.16
C PRO A 81 -4.10 9.19 10.47
N LEU A 82 -3.39 9.63 9.43
CA LEU A 82 -2.04 10.19 9.58
C LEU A 82 -2.06 11.50 10.38
N SER A 83 -0.93 11.81 11.02
CA SER A 83 -0.72 13.16 11.54
C SER A 83 -0.77 14.18 10.40
N PRO A 84 -1.17 15.45 10.64
CA PRO A 84 -1.27 16.46 9.59
C PRO A 84 0.03 16.65 8.78
N GLN A 85 1.17 16.49 9.45
CA GLN A 85 2.50 16.59 8.83
C GLN A 85 2.71 15.45 7.82
N LEU A 86 2.47 14.20 8.22
CA LEU A 86 2.61 13.04 7.35
C LEU A 86 1.58 13.04 6.21
N ALA A 87 0.33 13.41 6.51
CA ALA A 87 -0.72 13.54 5.51
C ALA A 87 -0.34 14.55 4.43
N SER A 88 0.22 15.70 4.83
CA SER A 88 0.62 16.75 3.89
C SER A 88 1.66 16.30 2.86
N ILE A 89 2.53 15.34 3.21
CA ILE A 89 3.53 14.79 2.28
C ILE A 89 2.85 14.01 1.17
N LEU A 90 1.92 13.11 1.52
CA LEU A 90 1.23 12.28 0.52
C LEU A 90 0.26 13.09 -0.35
N THR A 91 -0.32 14.18 0.17
CA THR A 91 -1.27 15.00 -0.59
C THR A 91 -0.62 16.10 -1.45
N LYS A 92 0.71 16.28 -1.44
CA LYS A 92 1.38 17.31 -2.23
C LYS A 92 1.14 17.16 -3.73
N ALA A 93 0.60 18.19 -4.37
CA ALA A 93 0.23 18.14 -5.79
C ALA A 93 1.43 18.27 -6.74
N ASP A 94 2.52 18.86 -6.27
CA ASP A 94 3.76 19.14 -7.01
C ASP A 94 4.76 17.96 -6.99
N MET A 95 4.39 16.83 -6.40
CA MET A 95 5.26 15.66 -6.25
C MET A 95 4.68 14.44 -6.99
N THR A 96 5.57 13.64 -7.57
CA THR A 96 5.23 12.32 -8.10
C THR A 96 4.88 11.36 -6.97
N GLU A 97 4.15 10.29 -7.28
CA GLU A 97 3.82 9.24 -6.30
C GLU A 97 5.09 8.65 -5.65
N GLU A 98 6.11 8.37 -6.45
CA GLU A 98 7.40 7.88 -5.97
C GLU A 98 8.06 8.85 -4.99
N SER A 99 8.19 10.13 -5.36
CA SER A 99 8.79 11.13 -4.47
C SER A 99 7.98 11.29 -3.17
N LYS A 100 6.65 11.20 -3.21
CA LYS A 100 5.83 11.24 -1.99
C LYS A 100 6.18 10.10 -1.04
N LEU A 101 6.31 8.89 -1.58
CA LEU A 101 6.63 7.69 -0.81
C LEU A 101 8.04 7.75 -0.24
N GLU A 102 9.02 8.24 -1.01
CA GLU A 102 10.38 8.46 -0.53
C GLU A 102 10.41 9.48 0.63
N TYR A 103 9.79 10.65 0.45
CA TYR A 103 9.73 11.67 1.51
C TYR A 103 8.98 11.19 2.74
N PHE A 104 7.91 10.40 2.54
CA PHE A 104 7.15 9.78 3.62
C PHE A 104 8.02 8.79 4.40
N LEU A 105 8.73 7.90 3.70
CA LEU A 105 9.68 6.96 4.29
C LEU A 105 10.77 7.67 5.11
N ARG A 106 11.29 8.80 4.60
CA ARG A 106 12.29 9.62 5.31
C ARG A 106 11.82 10.15 6.65
N GLN A 107 10.51 10.25 6.89
CA GLN A 107 10.01 10.66 8.21
C GLN A 107 10.21 9.60 9.29
N PHE A 108 10.54 8.37 8.89
CA PHE A 108 10.79 7.26 9.79
C PHE A 108 12.29 6.94 9.95
N GLU A 109 13.20 7.61 9.21
CA GLU A 109 14.62 7.24 8.98
C GLU A 109 15.53 7.07 10.21
N ASP A 110 15.09 7.38 11.43
CA ASP A 110 15.73 7.01 12.69
C ASP A 110 15.58 5.50 13.02
N LEU A 111 15.62 4.66 11.98
CA LEU A 111 15.35 3.24 12.05
C LEU A 111 16.55 2.45 12.54
N SER A 112 16.26 1.46 13.39
CA SER A 112 17.17 0.35 13.67
C SER A 112 17.70 -0.26 12.36
N PRO A 113 18.99 -0.63 12.28
CA PRO A 113 19.59 -1.26 11.09
C PRO A 113 18.81 -2.48 10.56
N LEU A 114 18.11 -3.20 11.44
CA LEU A 114 17.29 -4.36 11.07
C LEU A 114 16.10 -4.00 10.16
N ILE A 115 15.48 -2.83 10.38
CA ILE A 115 14.34 -2.39 9.56
C ILE A 115 14.81 -1.93 8.19
N LYS A 116 16.01 -1.33 8.10
CA LYS A 116 16.63 -0.95 6.82
C LYS A 116 16.88 -2.17 5.94
N LEU A 117 17.52 -3.21 6.50
CA LEU A 117 17.77 -4.46 5.79
C LEU A 117 16.47 -5.12 5.31
N THR A 118 15.46 -5.18 6.17
CA THR A 118 14.15 -5.75 5.81
C THR A 118 13.49 -4.95 4.69
N LEU A 119 13.62 -3.62 4.71
CA LEU A 119 13.04 -2.76 3.69
C LEU A 119 13.75 -2.92 2.34
N GLU A 120 15.09 -3.01 2.34
CA GLU A 120 15.89 -3.29 1.15
C GLU A 120 15.51 -4.65 0.54
N ASP A 121 15.41 -5.70 1.36
CA ASP A 121 14.99 -7.03 0.92
C ASP A 121 13.57 -7.07 0.32
N VAL A 122 12.66 -6.24 0.84
CA VAL A 122 11.29 -6.11 0.31
C VAL A 122 11.31 -5.29 -0.98
N LEU A 123 12.11 -4.23 -1.03
CA LEU A 123 12.26 -3.37 -2.21
C LEU A 123 12.87 -4.11 -3.41
N ASP A 124 13.87 -4.96 -3.17
CA ASP A 124 14.54 -5.77 -4.21
C ASP A 124 13.64 -6.85 -4.82
N LYS A 125 12.59 -7.26 -4.08
CA LYS A 125 11.62 -8.27 -4.53
C LYS A 125 10.44 -7.68 -5.30
N TRP A 126 10.40 -6.36 -5.50
CA TRP A 126 9.42 -5.75 -6.40
C TRP A 126 9.89 -5.85 -7.86
N PRO A 127 9.03 -6.37 -8.77
CA PRO A 127 9.35 -6.49 -10.20
C PRO A 127 9.41 -5.14 -10.92
#